data_AF-A0A024VFM5-F1
#
_entry.id   AF-A0A024VFM5-F1
#
_cell.length_a   1.000
_cell.length_b   1.000
_cell.length_c   1.000
_cell.angle_alpha   90.00
_cell.angle_beta   90.00
_cell.angle_gamma   90.00
#
_symmetry.space_group_name_H-M   'P 1'
#
loop_
_entity.id
_entity.type
_entity.pdbx_description
1 polymer ?
#
loop_
_entity_poly.entity_id
_entity_poly.type
_entity_poly.pdbx_seq_one_letter_code
_entity_poly.pdbx_strand_id
1 'polypeptide(L)'
;MSFHFLFSFYREVNYDIDKSHLKKKFNEIQNIYHPDKNAQNVEVDEINEVSSYLNNAYKTLSNDVERALYLLKMEYNYMISEDECMDDDEFLSEIIKINVEISKPDANIELLTK
;
A
#
# COMPACT_ATOMS: atom_id res chain seq x y z
N MET A 1 -10.30 -7.27 -7.78
CA MET A 1 -10.94 -7.17 -6.45
C MET A 1 -10.71 -5.76 -5.94
N SER A 2 -11.77 -4.95 -5.80
CA SER A 2 -11.68 -3.61 -5.21
C SER A 2 -11.58 -3.73 -3.69
N PHE A 3 -10.72 -2.96 -3.03
CA PHE A 3 -10.65 -2.76 -1.57
C PHE A 3 -11.85 -1.99 -1.00
N HIS A 4 -12.99 -2.03 -1.69
CA HIS A 4 -14.22 -1.32 -1.38
C HIS A 4 -14.65 -1.51 0.08
N PHE A 5 -14.42 -2.69 0.67
CA PHE A 5 -14.80 -2.96 2.06
C PHE A 5 -14.08 -2.05 3.06
N LEU A 6 -12.75 -1.86 2.92
CA LEU A 6 -11.97 -0.98 3.78
C LEU A 6 -12.22 0.50 3.47
N PHE A 7 -12.52 0.83 2.20
CA PHE A 7 -12.91 2.19 1.82
C PHE A 7 -14.33 2.56 2.25
N SER A 8 -15.25 1.60 2.45
CA SER A 8 -16.62 1.88 2.89
C SER A 8 -16.69 2.58 4.25
N PHE A 9 -15.63 2.46 5.05
CA PHE A 9 -15.49 3.17 6.33
C PHE A 9 -15.06 4.63 6.16
N TYR A 10 -14.52 5.00 5.00
CA TYR A 10 -14.23 6.37 4.63
C TYR A 10 -15.42 6.92 3.84
N ARG A 11 -15.94 8.07 4.28
CA ARG A 11 -17.09 8.73 3.63
C ARG A 11 -16.79 9.10 2.18
N GLU A 12 -15.53 9.35 1.87
CA GLU A 12 -15.01 9.64 0.54
C GLU A 12 -13.65 8.96 0.36
N VAL A 13 -13.43 8.40 -0.82
CA VAL A 13 -12.16 7.79 -1.24
C VAL A 13 -11.15 8.93 -1.43
N ASN A 14 -10.26 9.12 -0.45
CA ASN A 14 -9.26 10.18 -0.44
C ASN A 14 -7.85 9.62 -0.34
N TYR A 15 -6.88 10.37 -0.89
CA TYR A 15 -5.46 10.05 -0.74
C TYR A 15 -4.98 10.30 0.69
N ASP A 16 -5.42 11.39 1.31
CA ASP A 16 -5.08 11.71 2.69
C ASP A 16 -6.00 10.93 3.62
N ILE A 17 -5.44 9.91 4.29
CA ILE A 17 -6.17 9.07 5.23
C ILE A 17 -5.44 9.05 6.57
N ASP A 18 -6.21 9.02 7.66
CA ASP A 18 -5.64 8.80 8.99
C ASP A 18 -5.21 7.34 9.15
N LYS A 19 -3.89 7.11 9.06
CA LYS A 19 -3.27 5.78 9.26
C LYS A 19 -3.60 5.17 10.61
N SER A 20 -3.82 6.00 11.65
CA SER A 20 -4.21 5.53 12.98
C SER A 20 -5.63 4.97 12.96
N HIS A 21 -6.54 5.67 12.29
CA HIS A 21 -7.90 5.20 12.07
C HIS A 21 -7.95 3.91 11.25
N LEU A 22 -7.17 3.86 10.16
CA LEU A 22 -7.03 2.67 9.30
C LEU A 22 -6.59 1.45 10.13
N LYS A 23 -5.52 1.60 10.92
CA LYS A 23 -4.98 0.52 11.76
C LYS A 23 -5.99 0.06 12.82
N LYS A 24 -6.72 1.01 13.44
CA LYS A 24 -7.76 0.68 14.42
C LYS A 24 -8.85 -0.18 13.78
N LYS A 25 -9.34 0.21 12.60
CA LYS A 25 -10.39 -0.51 11.87
C LYS A 25 -9.92 -1.88 11.39
N PHE A 26 -8.70 -1.95 10.86
CA PHE A 26 -8.06 -3.22 10.52
C PHE A 26 -8.05 -4.17 11.73
N ASN A 27 -7.58 -3.70 12.89
CA ASN A 27 -7.54 -4.52 14.09
C ASN A 27 -8.95 -4.96 14.56
N GLU A 28 -9.95 -4.07 14.52
CA GLU A 28 -11.34 -4.40 14.88
C GLU A 28 -11.88 -5.56 14.03
N ILE A 29 -11.66 -5.52 12.72
CA ILE A 29 -12.14 -6.53 11.77
C ILE A 29 -11.31 -7.81 11.87
N GLN A 30 -9.97 -7.70 11.90
CA GLN A 30 -9.06 -8.84 12.03
C GLN A 30 -9.31 -9.62 13.32
N ASN A 31 -9.75 -8.95 14.39
CA ASN A 31 -10.09 -9.59 15.67
C ASN A 31 -11.36 -10.45 15.60
N ILE A 32 -12.26 -10.19 14.63
CA ILE A 32 -13.49 -10.96 14.37
C ILE A 32 -13.17 -12.15 13.45
N TYR A 33 -12.42 -11.90 12.37
CA TYR A 33 -12.11 -12.88 11.32
C TYR A 33 -10.74 -13.56 11.50
N HIS A 34 -10.14 -13.52 12.70
CA HIS A 34 -8.82 -14.12 12.90
C HIS A 34 -8.90 -15.63 12.70
N PRO A 35 -8.01 -16.24 11.89
CA PRO A 35 -8.03 -17.67 11.61
C PRO A 35 -7.87 -18.51 12.88
N ASP A 36 -6.99 -18.12 13.82
CA ASP A 36 -6.85 -18.85 15.09
C ASP A 36 -8.13 -18.92 15.94
N LYS A 37 -9.00 -17.90 15.85
CA LYS A 37 -10.26 -17.90 16.62
C LYS A 37 -11.35 -18.71 15.97
N ASN A 38 -11.25 -18.92 14.67
CA ASN A 38 -12.24 -19.62 13.87
C ASN A 38 -11.69 -20.93 13.26
N ALA A 39 -10.59 -21.44 13.80
CA ALA A 39 -9.91 -22.64 13.28
C ALA A 39 -10.78 -23.90 13.32
N GLN A 40 -11.82 -23.93 14.16
CA GLN A 40 -12.80 -25.02 14.24
C GLN A 40 -14.13 -24.69 13.56
N ASN A 41 -14.21 -23.55 12.87
CA ASN A 41 -15.43 -23.10 12.21
C ASN A 41 -15.59 -23.81 10.86
N VAL A 42 -16.83 -24.09 10.45
CA VAL A 42 -17.11 -24.82 9.20
C VAL A 42 -16.75 -23.97 7.97
N GLU A 43 -16.76 -22.64 8.14
CA GLU A 43 -16.42 -21.64 7.12
C GLU A 43 -14.95 -21.17 7.22
N VAL A 44 -14.05 -21.96 7.80
CA VAL A 44 -12.65 -21.54 8.03
C VAL A 44 -11.92 -21.10 6.75
N ASP A 45 -12.23 -21.71 5.60
CA ASP A 45 -11.65 -21.34 4.31
C ASP A 45 -12.09 -19.93 3.87
N GLU A 46 -13.38 -19.61 4.01
CA GLU A 46 -13.92 -18.27 3.70
C GLU A 46 -13.33 -17.22 4.65
N ILE A 47 -13.16 -17.57 5.93
CA ILE A 47 -12.54 -16.69 6.93
C ILE A 47 -11.08 -16.42 6.60
N ASN A 48 -10.34 -17.43 6.13
CA ASN A 48 -8.97 -17.29 5.65
C ASN A 48 -8.89 -16.35 4.44
N GLU A 49 -9.81 -16.47 3.48
CA GLU A 49 -9.88 -15.59 2.32
C GLU A 49 -10.14 -14.14 2.72
N VAL A 50 -11.11 -13.91 3.62
CA VAL A 50 -11.44 -12.56 4.12
C VAL A 50 -10.25 -11.96 4.88
N SER A 51 -9.58 -12.73 5.73
CA SER A 51 -8.39 -12.28 6.48
C SER A 51 -7.24 -11.93 5.53
N SER A 52 -6.98 -12.76 4.52
CA SER A 52 -5.97 -12.49 3.48
C SER A 52 -6.29 -11.23 2.68
N TYR A 53 -7.55 -11.06 2.29
CA TYR A 53 -8.01 -9.86 1.60
C TYR A 53 -7.83 -8.61 2.48
N LEU A 54 -8.19 -8.69 3.77
CA LEU A 54 -8.03 -7.58 4.71
C LEU A 54 -6.55 -7.18 4.89
N ASN A 55 -5.66 -8.16 4.98
CA ASN A 55 -4.22 -7.93 5.07
C ASN A 55 -3.67 -7.21 3.85
N ASN A 56 -4.04 -7.68 2.64
CA ASN A 56 -3.62 -7.04 1.40
C ASN A 56 -4.12 -5.60 1.29
N ALA A 57 -5.39 -5.38 1.62
CA ALA A 57 -6.00 -4.06 1.61
C ALA A 57 -5.35 -3.12 2.63
N TYR A 58 -5.07 -3.58 3.86
CA TYR A 58 -4.35 -2.78 4.84
C TYR A 58 -2.93 -2.43 4.37
N LYS A 59 -2.20 -3.39 3.80
CA LYS A 59 -0.85 -3.16 3.26
C LYS A 59 -0.87 -2.04 2.20
N THR A 60 -1.75 -2.18 1.21
CA THR A 60 -1.87 -1.20 0.12
C THR A 60 -2.32 0.17 0.58
N LEU A 61 -3.24 0.24 1.55
CA LEU A 61 -3.70 1.54 2.05
C LEU A 61 -2.73 2.19 3.03
N SER A 62 -1.92 1.41 3.75
CA SER A 62 -0.93 1.96 4.68
C SER A 62 0.28 2.59 3.97
N ASN A 63 0.65 2.07 2.79
CA ASN A 63 1.74 2.59 1.97
C ASN A 63 1.23 3.74 1.09
N ASP A 64 1.86 4.90 1.19
CA ASP A 64 1.43 6.12 0.49
C ASP A 64 1.55 5.99 -1.04
N VAL A 65 2.56 5.27 -1.53
CA VAL A 65 2.77 5.02 -2.97
C VAL A 65 1.75 4.00 -3.48
N GLU A 66 1.61 2.86 -2.80
CA GLU A 66 0.64 1.84 -3.22
C GLU A 66 -0.80 2.38 -3.16
N ARG A 67 -1.11 3.24 -2.17
CA ARG A 67 -2.40 3.92 -2.06
C ARG A 67 -2.63 4.86 -3.25
N ALA A 68 -1.66 5.69 -3.63
CA ALA A 68 -1.79 6.56 -4.79
C ALA A 68 -2.07 5.75 -6.07
N LEU A 69 -1.28 4.70 -6.31
CA LEU A 69 -1.44 3.82 -7.48
C LEU A 69 -2.80 3.12 -7.51
N TYR A 70 -3.25 2.65 -6.34
CA TYR A 70 -4.56 2.02 -6.20
C TYR A 70 -5.70 3.01 -6.51
N LEU A 71 -5.62 4.25 -6.02
CA LEU A 71 -6.60 5.29 -6.29
C LEU A 71 -6.65 5.68 -7.78
N LEU A 72 -5.48 5.82 -8.42
CA LEU A 72 -5.38 6.08 -9.86
C LEU A 72 -6.04 4.97 -10.68
N LYS A 73 -5.80 3.72 -10.29
CA LYS A 73 -6.42 2.56 -10.92
C LYS A 73 -7.93 2.52 -10.70
N MET A 74 -8.42 2.91 -9.53
CA MET A 74 -9.85 2.87 -9.23
C MET A 74 -10.64 3.96 -9.95
N GLU A 75 -10.16 5.20 -9.90
CA GLU A 75 -10.89 6.37 -10.41
C GLU A 75 -10.71 6.55 -11.92
N TYR A 76 -9.51 6.25 -12.44
CA TYR A 76 -9.14 6.54 -13.82
C TYR A 76 -8.84 5.29 -14.65
N ASN A 77 -8.92 4.09 -14.05
CA ASN A 77 -8.48 2.83 -14.67
C ASN A 77 -7.05 2.93 -15.26
N TYR A 78 -6.22 3.76 -14.62
CA TYR A 78 -4.88 4.08 -15.08
C TYR A 78 -3.84 3.35 -14.23
N MET A 79 -2.84 2.78 -14.88
CA MET A 79 -1.72 2.10 -14.25
C MET A 79 -0.43 2.67 -14.84
N ILE A 80 0.40 3.25 -13.98
CA ILE A 80 1.71 3.76 -14.37
C ILE A 80 2.58 2.54 -14.69
N SER A 81 3.08 2.45 -15.91
CA SER A 81 4.08 1.43 -16.29
C SER A 81 5.48 1.91 -15.89
N GLU A 82 6.40 0.97 -15.67
CA GLU A 82 7.81 1.32 -15.45
C GLU A 82 8.41 2.03 -16.67
N ASP A 83 7.90 1.73 -17.87
CA ASP A 83 8.35 2.32 -19.13
C ASP A 83 8.01 3.82 -19.24
N GLU A 84 6.85 4.27 -18.74
CA GLU A 84 6.46 5.69 -18.75
C GLU A 84 7.39 6.55 -17.87
N CYS A 85 8.04 5.97 -16.87
CA CYS A 85 9.03 6.67 -16.04
C CYS A 85 10.36 6.93 -16.76
N MET A 86 10.61 6.29 -17.91
CA MET A 86 11.88 6.40 -18.64
C MET A 86 11.92 7.57 -19.63
N ASP A 87 10.78 8.25 -19.85
CA ASP A 87 10.68 9.37 -20.80
C ASP A 87 11.17 10.72 -20.22
N ASP A 88 11.45 10.79 -18.91
CA ASP A 88 11.97 11.98 -18.23
C ASP A 88 13.50 11.87 -18.00
N ASP A 89 14.25 12.40 -18.96
CA ASP A 89 15.72 12.43 -18.95
C ASP A 89 16.30 13.18 -17.72
N GLU A 90 15.63 14.23 -17.24
CA GLU A 90 16.11 15.02 -16.11
C GLU A 90 15.95 14.23 -14.81
N PHE A 91 14.79 13.61 -14.61
CA PHE A 91 14.52 12.73 -13.48
C PHE A 91 15.44 11.49 -13.47
N LEU A 92 15.67 10.86 -14.62
CA LEU A 92 16.57 9.71 -14.73
C LEU A 92 18.02 10.09 -14.39
N SER A 93 18.48 11.26 -14.82
CA SER A 93 19.80 11.78 -14.47
C SER A 93 19.97 11.98 -12.96
N GLU A 94 18.93 12.49 -12.29
CA GLU A 94 18.91 12.63 -10.83
C GLU A 94 19.01 11.26 -10.13
N ILE A 95 18.23 10.28 -10.57
CA ILE A 95 18.29 8.90 -10.05
C ILE A 95 19.70 8.31 -10.20
N ILE A 96 20.30 8.44 -11.39
CA ILE A 96 21.65 7.94 -11.66
C ILE A 96 22.66 8.61 -10.73
N LYS A 97 22.56 9.94 -10.55
CA LYS A 97 23.46 10.69 -9.67
C LYS A 97 23.37 10.23 -8.22
N ILE A 98 22.16 10.04 -7.70
CA ILE A 98 21.93 9.52 -6.34
C ILE A 98 22.50 8.10 -6.19
N ASN A 99 22.25 7.21 -7.16
CA ASN A 99 22.77 5.84 -7.14
C ASN A 99 24.31 5.79 -7.15
N VAL A 100 24.95 6.66 -7.92
CA VAL A 100 26.42 6.81 -7.93
C VAL A 100 26.91 7.30 -6.57
N GLU A 101 26.20 8.21 -5.93
CA GLU A 101 26.58 8.74 -4.61
C GLU A 101 26.46 7.68 -3.52
N ILE A 102 25.38 6.88 -3.51
CA ILE A 102 25.19 5.75 -2.59
C ILE A 102 26.26 4.66 -2.78
N SER A 103 26.74 4.45 -4.01
CA SER A 103 27.74 3.42 -4.32
C SER A 103 29.16 3.77 -3.84
N LYS A 104 29.39 5.00 -3.37
CA LYS A 104 30.70 5.41 -2.86
C LYS A 104 30.94 4.81 -1.46
N PRO A 105 32.16 4.36 -1.15
CA PRO A 105 32.49 3.80 0.15
C PRO A 105 32.36 4.80 1.31
N ASP A 106 32.50 6.11 1.02
CA ASP A 106 32.36 7.21 1.99
C ASP A 106 30.96 7.85 1.97
N ALA A 107 29.97 7.19 1.35
CA ALA A 107 28.63 7.73 1.22
C ALA A 107 27.99 7.95 2.60
N ASN A 108 27.63 9.21 2.89
CA ASN A 108 26.84 9.52 4.07
C ASN A 108 25.35 9.44 3.71
N ILE A 109 24.76 8.27 3.98
CA ILE A 109 23.36 7.97 3.66
C ILE A 109 22.38 8.88 4.44
N GLU A 110 22.73 9.33 5.66
CA GLU A 110 21.87 10.23 6.44
C GLU A 110 21.72 11.62 5.80
N LEU A 111 22.72 12.09 5.04
CA LEU A 111 22.62 13.37 4.31
C LEU A 111 21.79 13.26 3.01
N LEU A 112 21.56 12.03 2.52
CA LEU A 112 20.83 11.76 1.28
C LEU A 112 19.33 11.51 1.50
N THR A 113 18.93 11.09 2.70
CA THR A 113 17.52 11.03 3.12
C THR A 113 17.13 12.34 3.79
N LYS A 114 16.49 13.24 3.04
CA LYS A 114 15.70 14.34 3.62
C LYS A 114 14.34 13.86 4.12
#